data_AF-A0A0C9PUN5-F1
#
_entry.id   AF-A0A0C9PUN5-F1
#
_cell.length_a   1.000
_cell.length_b   1.000
_cell.length_c   1.000
_cell.angle_alpha   90.00
_cell.angle_beta   90.00
_cell.angle_gamma   90.00
#
_symmetry.space_group_name_H-M   'P 1'
#
loop_
_entity.id
_entity.type
_entity.pdbx_description
1 polymer ?
#
loop_
_entity_poly.entity_id
_entity_poly.type
_entity_poly.pdbx_seq_one_letter_code
_entity_poly.pdbx_strand_id
1 'polypeptide(L)'
;MEPDRNTMVAVLQLLRKYNLKGTEDLLRKEANLSDVSIDDTQQTDSEVSSVLSAYKSEGDPALYEKAYSELKKFVESSLDIYKHELGTILYPVLVHMYLELVYNSHSKEAQQLMERFSGNLEEYYQSDLKKLSNVTTREQMAENELTDTFKSNQFIIRISRDTLSILKRHLQEKKHSVLLNIIQEHLYFDMYEGVARNKQQIQATSGAMLGEATRQDNKTKVYYGLLKEPDIQCVPPAEEEEGEEGANEGDKPKKKKPKKDPLFS
;
A
#
# COMPACT_ATOMS: atom_id res chain seq x y z
N MET A 1 40.40 15.66 -15.74
CA MET A 1 39.01 15.26 -15.47
C MET A 1 39.14 13.95 -14.71
N GLU A 2 39.11 13.99 -13.39
CA GLU A 2 39.18 12.76 -12.59
C GLU A 2 37.88 11.99 -12.77
N PRO A 3 37.90 10.71 -13.14
CA PRO A 3 36.69 9.92 -13.27
C PRO A 3 36.06 9.76 -11.88
N ASP A 4 34.76 10.02 -11.78
CA ASP A 4 34.00 9.90 -10.53
C ASP A 4 34.13 8.47 -9.98
N ARG A 5 34.64 8.33 -8.75
CA ARG A 5 34.87 7.04 -8.08
C ARG A 5 33.63 6.13 -8.11
N ASN A 6 32.43 6.72 -8.03
CA ASN A 6 31.16 6.00 -8.09
C ASN A 6 30.87 5.40 -9.48
N THR A 7 31.23 6.10 -10.56
CA THR A 7 31.07 5.57 -11.92
C THR A 7 31.98 4.37 -12.15
N MET A 8 33.17 4.39 -11.58
CA MET A 8 34.15 3.30 -11.70
C MET A 8 33.70 2.02 -10.96
N VAL A 9 33.04 2.18 -9.79
CA VAL A 9 32.45 1.06 -9.05
C VAL A 9 31.26 0.45 -9.81
N ALA A 10 30.42 1.29 -10.44
CA ALA A 10 29.30 0.81 -11.27
C ALA A 10 29.78 0.03 -12.51
N VAL A 11 30.88 0.47 -13.15
CA VAL A 11 31.48 -0.24 -14.29
C VAL A 11 32.05 -1.59 -13.86
N LEU A 12 32.70 -1.69 -12.69
CA LEU A 12 33.18 -2.97 -12.15
C LEU A 12 32.02 -3.96 -11.90
N GLN A 13 30.89 -3.49 -11.36
CA GLN A 13 29.70 -4.32 -11.17
C GLN A 13 29.12 -4.81 -12.51
N LEU A 14 29.12 -3.95 -13.54
CA LEU A 14 28.66 -4.31 -14.88
C LEU A 14 29.56 -5.40 -15.49
N LEU A 15 30.88 -5.27 -15.40
CA LEU A 15 31.84 -6.26 -15.91
C LEU A 15 31.67 -7.62 -15.23
N ARG A 16 31.38 -7.64 -13.91
CA ARG A 16 31.06 -8.86 -13.16
C ARG A 16 29.76 -9.51 -13.65
N LYS A 17 28.72 -8.70 -13.93
CA LYS A 17 27.43 -9.19 -14.49
C LYS A 17 27.60 -9.88 -15.85
N TYR A 18 28.51 -9.40 -16.68
CA TYR A 18 28.80 -9.98 -18.00
C TYR A 18 29.95 -11.02 -17.99
N ASN A 19 30.42 -11.46 -16.81
CA ASN A 19 31.50 -12.46 -16.65
C ASN A 19 32.85 -12.07 -17.30
N LEU A 20 33.14 -10.78 -17.44
CA LEU A 20 34.36 -10.26 -18.08
C LEU A 20 35.52 -10.10 -17.07
N LYS A 21 35.99 -11.23 -16.51
CA LYS A 21 37.03 -11.26 -15.46
C LYS A 21 38.35 -10.59 -15.86
N GLY A 22 38.80 -10.78 -17.10
CA GLY A 22 40.05 -10.20 -17.59
C GLY A 22 40.04 -8.66 -17.64
N THR A 23 38.89 -8.09 -18.02
CA THR A 23 38.71 -6.63 -18.09
C THR A 23 38.53 -6.02 -16.70
N GLU A 24 37.88 -6.75 -15.78
CA GLU A 24 37.74 -6.37 -14.38
C GLU A 24 39.11 -6.24 -13.69
N ASP A 25 40.00 -7.22 -13.88
CA ASP A 25 41.33 -7.22 -13.28
C ASP A 25 42.24 -6.11 -13.84
N LEU A 26 42.11 -5.79 -15.13
CA LEU A 26 42.81 -4.67 -15.75
C LEU A 26 42.31 -3.33 -15.19
N LEU A 27 40.99 -3.13 -15.14
CA LEU A 27 40.40 -1.89 -14.65
C LEU A 27 40.72 -1.64 -13.17
N ARG A 28 40.74 -2.69 -12.34
CA ARG A 28 41.16 -2.59 -10.92
C ARG A 28 42.61 -2.14 -10.76
N LYS A 29 43.51 -2.62 -11.62
CA LYS A 29 44.93 -2.25 -11.61
C LYS A 29 45.15 -0.81 -12.08
N GLU A 30 44.45 -0.39 -13.13
CA GLU A 30 44.55 0.99 -13.66
C GLU A 30 43.93 2.02 -12.71
N ALA A 31 42.91 1.61 -11.95
CA ALA A 31 42.18 2.46 -11.00
C ALA A 31 42.84 2.64 -9.62
N ASN A 32 43.95 1.95 -9.31
CA ASN A 32 44.56 1.92 -7.97
C ASN A 32 43.56 1.62 -6.83
N LEU A 33 42.52 0.81 -7.08
CA LEU A 33 41.52 0.40 -6.08
C LEU A 33 41.89 -0.98 -5.49
N SER A 34 43.10 -1.12 -4.95
CA SER A 34 43.59 -2.39 -4.40
C SER A 34 42.92 -2.84 -3.09
N ASP A 35 42.03 -2.02 -2.52
CA ASP A 35 41.51 -2.24 -1.16
C ASP A 35 40.01 -1.92 -1.02
N VAL A 36 39.22 -2.23 -2.06
CA VAL A 36 37.75 -2.20 -1.94
C VAL A 36 37.24 -3.62 -2.08
N SER A 37 36.98 -4.25 -0.93
CA SER A 37 36.03 -5.36 -0.85
C SER A 37 34.69 -4.82 -1.35
N ILE A 38 34.37 -5.16 -2.61
CA ILE A 38 33.01 -5.00 -3.14
C ILE A 38 32.20 -6.04 -2.38
N ASP A 39 31.73 -5.65 -1.20
CA ASP A 39 30.78 -6.44 -0.43
C ASP A 39 29.61 -6.73 -1.37
N ASP A 40 29.37 -8.03 -1.56
CA ASP A 40 28.27 -8.52 -2.34
C ASP A 40 26.99 -7.97 -1.71
N THR A 41 26.06 -7.55 -2.57
CA THR A 41 24.68 -7.19 -2.24
C THR A 41 24.51 -5.83 -1.57
N GLN A 42 24.03 -4.85 -2.35
CA GLN A 42 22.96 -3.91 -1.99
C GLN A 42 23.10 -2.68 -2.88
N GLN A 43 22.31 -2.58 -3.94
CA GLN A 43 21.82 -1.26 -4.37
C GLN A 43 20.66 -1.31 -5.37
N THR A 44 20.34 -2.46 -5.96
CA THR A 44 19.12 -2.59 -6.79
C THR A 44 17.99 -3.37 -6.12
N ASP A 45 18.29 -4.13 -5.06
CA ASP A 45 17.29 -4.87 -4.28
C ASP A 45 16.81 -4.11 -3.03
N SER A 46 17.28 -2.89 -2.76
CA SER A 46 17.08 -2.27 -1.44
C SER A 46 15.61 -2.03 -1.08
N GLU A 47 14.75 -1.71 -2.03
CA GLU A 47 13.34 -1.47 -1.76
C GLU A 47 12.55 -2.79 -1.66
N VAL A 48 12.77 -3.72 -2.61
CA VAL A 48 12.10 -5.02 -2.61
C VAL A 48 12.58 -5.88 -1.45
N SER A 49 13.88 -5.89 -1.15
CA SER A 49 14.49 -6.60 -0.02
C SER A 49 14.11 -5.98 1.33
N SER A 50 14.02 -4.65 1.44
CA SER A 50 13.54 -4.02 2.68
C SER A 50 12.08 -4.38 2.97
N VAL A 51 11.21 -4.39 1.96
CA VAL A 51 9.80 -4.80 2.15
C VAL A 51 9.67 -6.32 2.34
N LEU A 52 10.56 -7.11 1.75
CA LEU A 52 10.62 -8.56 1.98
C LEU A 52 11.27 -8.93 3.34
N SER A 53 12.02 -8.02 3.96
CA SER A 53 12.64 -8.22 5.27
C SER A 53 11.62 -8.14 6.42
N ALA A 54 10.53 -7.40 6.22
CA ALA A 54 9.36 -7.37 7.12
C ALA A 54 8.80 -8.78 7.39
N TYR A 55 8.82 -9.64 6.36
CA TYR A 55 8.31 -11.01 6.43
C TYR A 55 9.35 -12.05 6.89
N LYS A 56 10.62 -11.65 7.11
CA LYS A 56 11.65 -12.53 7.67
C LYS A 56 11.48 -12.59 9.18
N SER A 57 10.59 -13.46 9.63
CA SER A 57 10.34 -13.69 11.05
C SER A 57 10.97 -14.99 11.49
N GLU A 58 11.81 -14.91 12.54
CA GLU A 58 12.37 -16.05 13.27
C GLU A 58 11.31 -16.69 14.22
N GLY A 59 10.03 -16.44 13.98
CA GLY A 59 8.93 -17.01 14.76
C GLY A 59 8.63 -18.45 14.38
N ASP A 60 8.38 -19.31 15.37
CA ASP A 60 7.95 -20.69 15.16
C ASP A 60 6.59 -20.71 14.41
N PRO A 61 6.48 -21.38 13.25
CA PRO A 61 5.25 -21.46 12.44
C PRO A 61 4.02 -21.94 13.23
N ALA A 62 4.23 -22.81 14.23
CA ALA A 62 3.15 -23.33 15.07
C ALA A 62 2.55 -22.28 16.02
N LEU A 63 3.23 -21.14 16.23
CA LEU A 63 2.73 -20.05 17.07
C LEU A 63 1.72 -19.17 16.34
N TYR A 64 1.75 -19.11 15.00
CA TYR A 64 0.85 -18.27 14.21
C TYR A 64 -0.61 -18.68 14.41
N GLU A 65 -0.90 -19.98 14.35
CA GLU A 65 -2.26 -20.48 14.56
C GLU A 65 -2.78 -20.16 15.97
N LYS A 66 -1.94 -20.32 16.99
CA LYS A 66 -2.27 -20.01 18.38
C LYS A 66 -2.49 -18.51 18.57
N ALA A 67 -1.59 -17.68 18.06
CA ALA A 67 -1.67 -16.23 18.14
C ALA A 67 -2.95 -15.68 17.50
N TYR A 68 -3.31 -16.18 16.31
CA TYR A 68 -4.56 -15.79 15.65
C TYR A 68 -5.79 -16.26 16.42
N SER A 69 -5.78 -17.50 16.92
CA SER A 69 -6.88 -18.03 17.76
C SER A 69 -7.08 -17.20 19.04
N GLU A 70 -5.99 -16.75 19.66
CA GLU A 70 -6.05 -15.88 20.83
C GLU A 70 -6.56 -14.48 20.51
N LEU A 71 -6.12 -13.87 19.40
CA LEU A 71 -6.65 -12.59 18.92
C LEU A 71 -8.16 -12.72 18.66
N LYS A 72 -8.59 -13.77 17.96
CA LYS A 72 -10.00 -14.04 17.69
C LYS A 72 -10.82 -14.16 18.98
N LYS A 73 -10.35 -14.96 19.95
CA LYS A 73 -11.02 -15.09 21.26
C LYS A 73 -11.13 -13.76 21.99
N PHE A 74 -10.11 -12.90 21.88
CA PHE A 74 -10.13 -11.56 22.46
C PHE A 74 -11.17 -10.65 21.79
N VAL A 75 -11.30 -10.69 20.47
CA VAL A 75 -12.35 -9.95 19.75
C VAL A 75 -13.74 -10.45 20.18
N GLU A 76 -13.92 -11.77 20.30
CA GLU A 76 -15.20 -12.38 20.68
C GLU A 76 -15.59 -12.09 22.14
N SER A 77 -14.61 -12.01 23.06
CA SER A 77 -14.82 -11.73 24.49
C SER A 77 -14.89 -10.23 24.82
N SER A 78 -14.55 -9.36 23.87
CA SER A 78 -14.65 -7.92 24.03
C SER A 78 -16.11 -7.45 24.06
N LEU A 79 -16.34 -6.29 24.69
CA LEU A 79 -17.68 -5.68 24.76
C LEU A 79 -18.24 -5.43 23.35
N ASP A 80 -19.54 -5.68 23.16
CA ASP A 80 -20.21 -5.57 21.85
C ASP A 80 -20.06 -4.19 21.18
N ILE A 81 -19.90 -3.14 22.00
CA ILE A 81 -19.63 -1.77 21.54
C ILE A 81 -18.32 -1.71 20.73
N TYR A 82 -17.27 -2.39 21.19
CA TYR A 82 -15.93 -2.38 20.58
C TYR A 82 -15.71 -3.55 19.61
N LYS A 83 -16.48 -4.63 19.79
CA LYS A 83 -16.37 -5.89 19.04
C LYS A 83 -16.41 -5.70 17.53
N HIS A 84 -17.26 -4.81 17.05
CA HIS A 84 -17.42 -4.54 15.62
C HIS A 84 -16.17 -3.89 15.03
N GLU A 85 -15.60 -2.90 15.71
CA GLU A 85 -14.35 -2.26 15.27
C GLU A 85 -13.16 -3.22 15.40
N LEU A 86 -13.04 -3.95 16.50
CA LEU A 86 -11.98 -4.95 16.69
C LEU A 86 -12.05 -6.08 15.65
N GLY A 87 -13.26 -6.46 15.21
CA GLY A 87 -13.47 -7.46 14.18
C GLY A 87 -12.88 -7.09 12.82
N THR A 88 -12.76 -5.80 12.51
CA THR A 88 -12.18 -5.34 11.23
C THR A 88 -10.70 -5.71 11.08
N ILE A 89 -10.01 -5.98 12.18
CA ILE A 89 -8.58 -6.31 12.23
C ILE A 89 -8.33 -7.78 11.88
N LEU A 90 -9.32 -8.66 12.05
CA LEU A 90 -9.16 -10.09 11.84
C LEU A 90 -8.80 -10.45 10.39
N TYR A 91 -9.45 -9.81 9.43
CA TYR A 91 -9.18 -10.04 8.01
C TYR A 91 -7.75 -9.68 7.59
N PRO A 92 -7.27 -8.42 7.75
CA PRO A 92 -5.93 -8.04 7.32
C PRO A 92 -4.86 -8.82 8.06
N VAL A 93 -5.02 -9.06 9.37
CA VAL A 93 -4.07 -9.88 10.13
C VAL A 93 -3.98 -11.31 9.59
N LEU A 94 -5.11 -11.95 9.24
CA LEU A 94 -5.09 -13.28 8.64
C LEU A 94 -4.33 -13.30 7.31
N VAL A 95 -4.59 -12.32 6.44
CA VAL A 95 -3.93 -12.20 5.14
C VAL A 95 -2.42 -12.01 5.32
N HIS A 96 -1.98 -11.06 6.15
CA HIS A 96 -0.55 -10.83 6.34
C HIS A 96 0.16 -12.01 7.01
N MET A 97 -0.46 -12.68 7.99
CA MET A 97 0.09 -13.91 8.58
C MET A 97 0.24 -15.04 7.55
N TYR A 98 -0.73 -15.18 6.64
CA TYR A 98 -0.64 -16.16 5.56
C TYR A 98 0.52 -15.83 4.60
N LEU A 99 0.64 -14.57 4.19
CA LEU A 99 1.72 -14.12 3.30
C LEU A 99 3.11 -14.34 3.92
N GLU A 100 3.25 -14.09 5.22
CA GLU A 100 4.49 -14.32 5.96
C GLU A 100 4.89 -15.80 6.00
N LEU A 101 3.92 -16.70 6.26
CA LEU A 101 4.16 -18.13 6.26
C LEU A 101 4.52 -18.66 4.86
N VAL A 102 3.83 -18.19 3.81
CA VAL A 102 4.14 -18.55 2.42
C VAL A 102 5.52 -18.04 2.02
N TYR A 103 5.89 -16.82 2.45
CA TYR A 103 7.20 -16.24 2.19
C TYR A 103 8.35 -17.05 2.84
N ASN A 104 8.13 -17.52 4.07
CA ASN A 104 9.08 -18.35 4.81
C ASN A 104 9.05 -19.84 4.39
N SER A 105 8.33 -20.19 3.32
CA SER A 105 8.23 -21.56 2.78
C SER A 105 7.51 -22.57 3.72
N HIS A 106 6.63 -22.08 4.59
CA HIS A 106 5.79 -22.88 5.49
C HIS A 106 4.38 -23.08 4.89
N SER A 107 4.31 -23.70 3.71
CA SER A 107 3.06 -23.83 2.95
C SER A 107 1.99 -24.69 3.64
N LYS A 108 2.39 -25.67 4.46
CA LYS A 108 1.42 -26.57 5.14
C LYS A 108 0.69 -25.83 6.26
N GLU A 109 1.44 -25.09 7.06
CA GLU A 109 0.95 -24.28 8.17
C GLU A 109 0.08 -23.14 7.65
N ALA A 110 0.49 -22.51 6.54
CA ALA A 110 -0.30 -21.51 5.84
C ALA A 110 -1.67 -22.05 5.37
N GLN A 111 -1.70 -23.24 4.76
CA GLN A 111 -2.95 -23.88 4.32
C GLN A 111 -3.87 -24.21 5.51
N GLN A 112 -3.33 -24.77 6.59
CA GLN A 112 -4.11 -25.06 7.80
C GLN A 112 -4.73 -23.79 8.40
N LEU A 113 -3.98 -22.70 8.45
CA LEU A 113 -4.47 -21.39 8.92
C LEU A 113 -5.64 -20.90 8.04
N MET A 114 -5.47 -20.97 6.71
CA MET A 114 -6.49 -20.52 5.76
C MET A 114 -7.76 -21.37 5.84
N GLU A 115 -7.65 -22.70 5.88
CA GLU A 115 -8.81 -23.60 6.00
C GLU A 115 -9.57 -23.39 7.31
N ARG A 116 -8.86 -23.20 8.42
CA ARG A 116 -9.48 -23.08 9.75
C ARG A 116 -10.20 -21.75 9.95
N PHE A 117 -9.68 -20.65 9.39
CA PHE A 117 -10.17 -19.30 9.70
C PHE A 117 -10.86 -18.59 8.54
N SER A 118 -10.71 -19.04 7.29
CA SER A 118 -11.36 -18.44 6.12
C SER A 118 -12.89 -18.40 6.27
N GLY A 119 -13.52 -19.50 6.69
CA GLY A 119 -14.98 -19.58 6.81
C GLY A 119 -15.61 -18.70 7.89
N ASN A 120 -14.80 -18.16 8.81
CA ASN A 120 -15.28 -17.27 9.87
C ASN A 120 -15.32 -15.79 9.46
N LEU A 121 -14.75 -15.44 8.31
CA LEU A 121 -14.70 -14.09 7.80
C LEU A 121 -15.93 -13.78 6.94
N GLU A 122 -16.22 -12.49 6.79
CA GLU A 122 -17.38 -12.02 6.06
C GLU A 122 -17.36 -12.45 4.58
N GLU A 123 -18.54 -12.64 3.99
CA GLU A 123 -18.70 -13.24 2.65
C GLU A 123 -17.98 -12.46 1.54
N TYR A 124 -17.92 -11.13 1.65
CA TYR A 124 -17.29 -10.29 0.64
C TYR A 124 -15.77 -10.53 0.51
N TYR A 125 -15.10 -10.99 1.57
CA TYR A 125 -13.68 -11.35 1.54
C TYR A 125 -13.40 -12.75 0.99
N GLN A 126 -14.41 -13.61 0.88
CA GLN A 126 -14.22 -15.02 0.51
C GLN A 126 -13.65 -15.18 -0.91
N SER A 127 -13.99 -14.26 -1.82
CA SER A 127 -13.49 -14.29 -3.18
C SER A 127 -11.97 -14.07 -3.25
N ASP A 128 -11.46 -13.12 -2.47
CA ASP A 128 -10.04 -12.81 -2.42
C ASP A 128 -9.26 -13.83 -1.60
N LEU A 129 -9.83 -14.34 -0.50
CA LEU A 129 -9.23 -15.42 0.29
C LEU A 129 -9.05 -16.70 -0.54
N LYS A 130 -10.02 -17.03 -1.43
CA LYS A 130 -9.87 -18.17 -2.35
C LYS A 130 -8.74 -17.96 -3.35
N LYS A 131 -8.58 -16.74 -3.88
CA LYS A 131 -7.46 -16.42 -4.78
C LYS A 131 -6.13 -16.53 -4.05
N LEU A 132 -6.04 -16.03 -2.82
CA LEU A 132 -4.85 -16.12 -1.98
C LEU A 132 -4.55 -17.57 -1.60
N SER A 133 -5.56 -18.40 -1.33
CA SER A 133 -5.38 -19.82 -1.01
C SER A 133 -4.69 -20.63 -2.12
N ASN A 134 -4.74 -20.17 -3.37
CA ASN A 134 -4.05 -20.80 -4.49
C ASN A 134 -2.54 -20.45 -4.54
N VAL A 135 -2.11 -19.43 -3.80
CA VAL A 135 -0.72 -18.95 -3.75
C VAL A 135 0.03 -19.70 -2.66
N THR A 136 0.77 -20.73 -3.04
CA THR A 136 1.43 -21.63 -2.07
C THR A 136 2.95 -21.49 -2.04
N THR A 137 3.53 -20.91 -3.08
CA THR A 137 4.99 -20.72 -3.21
C THR A 137 5.35 -19.24 -3.29
N ARG A 138 6.59 -18.92 -2.91
CA ARG A 138 7.15 -17.56 -3.02
C ARG A 138 7.15 -17.03 -4.46
N GLU A 139 7.33 -17.89 -5.45
CA GLU A 139 7.31 -17.49 -6.87
C GLU A 139 5.90 -17.07 -7.29
N GLN A 140 4.88 -17.86 -6.93
CA GLN A 140 3.47 -17.50 -7.15
C GLN A 140 3.06 -16.22 -6.42
N MET A 141 3.70 -15.95 -5.28
CA MET A 141 3.50 -14.72 -4.51
C MET A 141 3.93 -13.48 -5.30
N ALA A 142 5.03 -13.57 -6.05
CA ALA A 142 5.55 -12.47 -6.85
C ALA A 142 4.77 -12.24 -8.14
N GLU A 143 4.14 -13.29 -8.69
CA GLU A 143 3.30 -13.19 -9.90
C GLU A 143 1.89 -12.65 -9.61
N ASN A 144 1.41 -12.76 -8.37
CA ASN A 144 0.05 -12.35 -8.03
C ASN A 144 -0.03 -10.87 -7.64
N GLU A 145 -0.75 -10.09 -8.45
CA GLU A 145 -1.02 -8.67 -8.24
C GLU A 145 -1.66 -8.36 -6.88
N LEU A 146 -2.52 -9.24 -6.36
CA LEU A 146 -3.15 -9.05 -5.05
C LEU A 146 -2.12 -9.03 -3.94
N THR A 147 -1.19 -9.97 -3.99
CA THR A 147 -0.16 -10.09 -2.97
C THR A 147 0.79 -8.91 -3.01
N ASP A 148 1.14 -8.44 -4.21
CA ASP A 148 1.97 -7.25 -4.37
C ASP A 148 1.26 -5.99 -3.85
N THR A 149 -0.06 -5.89 -4.06
CA THR A 149 -0.89 -4.79 -3.53
C THR A 149 -0.91 -4.78 -2.00
N PHE A 150 -1.07 -5.94 -1.35
CA PHE A 150 -1.02 -6.06 0.11
C PHE A 150 0.39 -5.83 0.67
N LYS A 151 1.43 -6.14 -0.10
CA LYS A 151 2.82 -5.97 0.32
C LYS A 151 3.28 -4.51 0.23
N SER A 152 2.86 -3.81 -0.80
CA SER A 152 3.25 -2.41 -1.06
C SER A 152 2.48 -1.39 -0.22
N ASN A 153 1.28 -1.74 0.26
CA ASN A 153 0.39 -0.82 0.96
C ASN A 153 0.03 -1.32 2.35
N GLN A 154 -0.23 -0.38 3.26
CA GLN A 154 -0.78 -0.68 4.58
C GLN A 154 -2.31 -0.75 4.51
N PHE A 155 -2.90 -1.71 5.22
CA PHE A 155 -4.35 -1.82 5.31
C PHE A 155 -4.91 -0.78 6.28
N ILE A 156 -5.80 0.08 5.78
CA ILE A 156 -6.31 1.23 6.52
C ILE A 156 -7.56 0.85 7.30
N ILE A 157 -7.51 1.05 8.62
CA ILE A 157 -8.61 0.76 9.54
C ILE A 157 -8.93 2.03 10.32
N ARG A 158 -10.15 2.52 10.22
CA ARG A 158 -10.61 3.61 11.09
C ARG A 158 -11.12 3.04 12.40
N ILE A 159 -10.62 3.58 13.52
CA ILE A 159 -10.90 3.01 14.83
C ILE A 159 -11.03 4.09 15.89
N SER A 160 -11.91 3.89 16.86
CA SER A 160 -12.03 4.79 18.00
C SER A 160 -10.79 4.70 18.89
N ARG A 161 -10.43 5.83 19.53
CA ARG A 161 -9.28 5.91 20.45
C ARG A 161 -9.33 4.86 21.56
N ASP A 162 -10.51 4.60 22.12
CA ASP A 162 -10.70 3.65 23.22
C ASP A 162 -10.47 2.21 22.75
N THR A 163 -11.03 1.85 21.59
CA THR A 163 -10.85 0.52 21.01
C THR A 163 -9.39 0.24 20.69
N LEU A 164 -8.68 1.20 20.10
CA LEU A 164 -7.25 1.07 19.81
C LEU A 164 -6.43 0.91 21.10
N SER A 165 -6.79 1.60 22.18
CA SER A 165 -6.12 1.50 23.47
C SER A 165 -6.32 0.11 24.10
N ILE A 166 -7.53 -0.44 24.00
CA ILE A 166 -7.86 -1.80 24.47
C ILE A 166 -7.06 -2.85 23.69
N LEU A 167 -6.98 -2.71 22.36
CA LEU A 167 -6.17 -3.58 21.51
C LEU A 167 -4.69 -3.52 21.90
N LYS A 168 -4.12 -2.32 21.99
CA LYS A 168 -2.70 -2.12 22.34
C LYS A 168 -2.35 -2.75 23.69
N ARG A 169 -3.21 -2.58 24.69
CA ARG A 169 -3.03 -3.20 26.01
C ARG A 169 -2.98 -4.74 25.91
N HIS A 170 -3.94 -5.35 25.21
CA HIS A 170 -3.97 -6.81 25.04
C HIS A 170 -2.71 -7.33 24.31
N LEU A 171 -2.25 -6.63 23.27
CA LEU A 171 -1.04 -7.00 22.53
C LEU A 171 0.23 -6.93 23.38
N GLN A 172 0.33 -5.92 24.26
CA GLN A 172 1.47 -5.75 25.16
C GLN A 172 1.49 -6.77 26.30
N GLU A 173 0.33 -7.08 26.89
CA GLU A 173 0.22 -8.03 28.01
C GLU A 173 0.67 -9.44 27.64
N LYS A 174 0.34 -9.89 26.43
CA LYS A 174 0.62 -11.27 25.98
C LYS A 174 1.99 -11.49 25.36
N LYS A 175 2.80 -10.44 25.19
CA LYS A 175 4.12 -10.50 24.53
C LYS A 175 4.10 -11.21 23.16
N HIS A 176 3.00 -11.07 22.42
CA HIS A 176 2.91 -11.64 21.07
C HIS A 176 3.68 -10.77 20.09
N SER A 177 5.00 -10.91 20.06
CA SER A 177 5.90 -10.12 19.20
C SER A 177 5.54 -10.24 17.72
N VAL A 178 5.24 -11.46 17.25
CA VAL A 178 4.85 -11.71 15.85
C VAL A 178 3.62 -10.88 15.47
N LEU A 179 2.54 -11.01 16.23
CA LEU A 179 1.27 -10.35 15.93
C LEU A 179 1.37 -8.83 16.08
N LEU A 180 2.18 -8.35 17.03
CA LEU A 180 2.45 -6.92 17.21
C LEU A 180 3.25 -6.34 16.03
N ASN A 181 4.28 -7.05 15.55
CA ASN A 181 5.07 -6.63 14.39
C ASN A 181 4.20 -6.53 13.13
N ILE A 182 3.40 -7.58 12.85
CA ILE A 182 2.48 -7.60 11.70
C ILE A 182 1.52 -6.41 11.76
N ILE A 183 0.92 -6.16 12.93
CA ILE A 183 -0.01 -5.05 13.11
C ILE A 183 0.68 -3.69 12.94
N GLN A 184 1.93 -3.54 13.39
CA GLN A 184 2.64 -2.27 13.29
C GLN A 184 3.16 -1.98 11.88
N GLU A 185 3.59 -3.00 11.14
CA GLU A 185 4.17 -2.83 9.81
C GLU A 185 3.11 -2.78 8.72
N HIS A 186 2.04 -3.58 8.83
CA HIS A 186 1.09 -3.77 7.75
C HIS A 186 -0.26 -3.08 7.94
N LEU A 187 -0.59 -2.62 9.15
CA LEU A 187 -1.87 -1.95 9.40
C LEU A 187 -1.65 -0.47 9.72
N TYR A 188 -2.50 0.37 9.13
CA TYR A 188 -2.58 1.78 9.41
C TYR A 188 -3.88 2.10 10.14
N PHE A 189 -3.79 2.64 11.36
CA PHE A 189 -4.97 2.99 12.15
C PHE A 189 -5.31 4.48 12.02
N ASP A 190 -6.40 4.81 11.32
CA ASP A 190 -6.99 6.16 11.30
C ASP A 190 -7.83 6.37 12.56
N MET A 191 -7.19 6.91 13.60
CA MET A 191 -7.81 7.12 14.90
C MET A 191 -8.81 8.28 14.87
N TYR A 192 -10.00 8.07 15.44
CA TYR A 192 -10.95 9.15 15.68
C TYR A 192 -11.41 9.23 17.14
N GLU A 193 -11.85 10.43 17.51
CA GLU A 193 -12.47 10.70 18.81
C GLU A 193 -13.99 10.51 18.73
N GLY A 194 -14.53 9.66 19.59
CA GLY A 194 -15.96 9.36 19.66
C GLY A 194 -16.25 7.91 20.04
N VAL A 195 -17.54 7.59 20.08
CA VAL A 195 -18.02 6.22 20.34
C VAL A 195 -17.65 5.30 19.18
N ALA A 196 -17.39 4.02 19.48
CA ALA A 196 -17.12 2.99 18.49
C ALA A 196 -18.29 2.83 17.50
N ARG A 197 -17.97 2.56 16.23
CA ARG A 197 -18.96 2.40 15.17
C ARG A 197 -19.73 1.09 15.26
N ASN A 198 -21.00 1.13 14.87
CA ASN A 198 -21.82 -0.07 14.70
C ASN A 198 -21.48 -0.82 13.40
N LYS A 199 -21.85 -2.10 13.32
CA LYS A 199 -21.61 -2.96 12.13
C LYS A 199 -22.03 -2.31 10.81
N GLN A 200 -23.23 -1.71 10.78
CA GLN A 200 -23.77 -1.06 9.58
C GLN A 200 -22.94 0.14 9.13
N GLN A 201 -22.44 0.94 10.07
CA GLN A 201 -21.61 2.11 9.76
C GLN A 201 -20.24 1.70 9.21
N ILE A 202 -19.69 0.60 9.73
CA ILE A 202 -18.45 0.00 9.22
C ILE A 202 -18.68 -0.50 7.80
N GLN A 203 -19.74 -1.27 7.55
CA GLN A 203 -20.06 -1.77 6.20
C GLN A 203 -20.33 -0.65 5.19
N ALA A 204 -20.90 0.48 5.62
CA ALA A 204 -21.11 1.63 4.74
C ALA A 204 -19.81 2.35 4.35
N THR A 205 -18.75 2.20 5.15
CA THR A 205 -17.45 2.88 4.97
C THR A 205 -16.33 1.91 4.58
N SER A 206 -16.58 0.60 4.64
CA SER A 206 -15.61 -0.44 4.30
C SER A 206 -15.19 -0.27 2.85
N GLY A 207 -13.89 -0.08 2.63
CA GLY A 207 -13.37 -0.09 1.28
C GLY A 207 -13.06 -1.51 0.81
N ALA A 208 -12.31 -1.58 -0.30
CA ALA A 208 -11.98 -2.82 -0.97
C ALA A 208 -10.70 -3.45 -0.37
N MET A 209 -9.67 -3.65 -1.19
CA MET A 209 -8.48 -4.41 -0.80
C MET A 209 -7.60 -3.71 0.24
N LEU A 210 -7.57 -2.38 0.25
CA LEU A 210 -6.70 -1.58 1.14
C LEU A 210 -7.40 -1.08 2.41
N GLY A 211 -8.62 -1.55 2.67
CA GLY A 211 -9.42 -1.08 3.80
C GLY A 211 -10.12 0.25 3.49
N GLU A 212 -10.28 1.10 4.51
CA GLU A 212 -11.13 2.31 4.43
C GLU A 212 -10.39 3.51 3.82
N ALA A 213 -11.13 4.38 3.13
CA ALA A 213 -10.56 5.63 2.61
C ALA A 213 -10.21 6.60 3.75
N THR A 214 -9.05 7.25 3.68
CA THR A 214 -8.66 8.21 4.72
C THR A 214 -9.53 9.46 4.64
N ARG A 215 -9.55 10.24 5.74
CA ARG A 215 -10.20 11.55 5.73
C ARG A 215 -9.59 12.53 4.74
N GLN A 216 -8.32 12.33 4.35
CA GLN A 216 -7.65 13.20 3.42
C GLN A 216 -8.13 12.96 1.99
N ASP A 217 -8.39 11.70 1.64
CA ASP A 217 -8.89 11.30 0.32
C ASP A 217 -10.32 11.81 0.10
N ASN A 218 -11.12 11.86 1.16
CA ASN A 218 -12.51 12.33 1.12
C ASN A 218 -12.68 13.87 1.17
N LYS A 219 -11.62 14.66 0.99
CA LYS A 219 -11.72 16.14 0.99
C LYS A 219 -12.37 16.69 -0.28
N THR A 220 -12.18 16.01 -1.40
CA THR A 220 -12.70 16.47 -2.68
C THR A 220 -14.18 16.12 -2.79
N LYS A 221 -15.02 17.14 -2.98
CA LYS A 221 -16.45 16.94 -3.21
C LYS A 221 -16.65 16.26 -4.56
N VAL A 222 -17.14 15.04 -4.54
CA VAL A 222 -17.60 14.35 -5.75
C VAL A 222 -19.02 14.83 -6.03
N TYR A 223 -19.18 15.56 -7.13
CA TYR A 223 -20.49 16.01 -7.60
C TYR A 223 -21.09 14.93 -8.48
N TYR A 224 -22.29 14.47 -8.14
CA TYR A 224 -23.07 13.58 -9.00
C TYR A 224 -23.79 14.43 -10.06
N GLY A 225 -23.59 14.13 -11.35
CA GLY A 225 -24.22 14.86 -12.45
C GLY A 225 -23.44 14.74 -13.77
N LEU A 226 -23.94 15.40 -14.81
CA LEU A 226 -23.18 15.58 -16.06
C LEU A 226 -21.94 16.41 -15.75
N LEU A 227 -20.78 15.95 -16.26
CA LEU A 227 -19.54 16.71 -16.20
C LEU A 227 -19.83 18.10 -16.78
N LYS A 228 -19.39 19.17 -16.10
CA LYS A 228 -19.57 20.53 -16.63
C LYS A 228 -18.96 20.54 -18.03
N GLU A 229 -19.79 20.76 -19.04
CA GLU A 229 -19.32 20.76 -20.43
C GLU A 229 -18.17 21.76 -20.52
N PRO A 230 -17.04 21.38 -21.15
CA PRO A 230 -15.98 22.34 -21.37
C PRO A 230 -16.59 23.52 -22.15
N ASP A 231 -16.29 24.75 -21.73
CA ASP A 231 -16.67 25.95 -22.49
C ASP A 231 -15.91 25.91 -23.81
N ILE A 232 -16.48 25.23 -24.80
CA ILE A 232 -16.00 25.25 -26.18
C ILE A 232 -16.28 26.67 -26.65
N GLN A 233 -15.27 27.54 -26.54
CA GLN A 233 -15.26 28.78 -27.28
C GLN A 233 -15.18 28.38 -28.76
N CYS A 234 -16.34 28.17 -29.38
CA CYS A 234 -16.45 28.20 -30.83
C CYS A 234 -15.98 29.58 -31.25
N VAL A 235 -14.71 29.68 -31.65
CA VAL A 235 -14.21 30.82 -32.40
C VAL A 235 -15.00 30.77 -33.71
N PRO A 236 -15.94 31.71 -33.97
CA PRO A 236 -16.58 31.74 -35.27
C PRO A 236 -15.47 31.87 -36.33
N PRO A 237 -15.58 31.17 -37.47
CA PRO A 237 -14.69 31.44 -38.59
C PRO A 237 -14.78 32.92 -38.88
N ALA A 238 -13.62 33.57 -39.04
CA ALA A 238 -13.56 34.97 -39.44
C ALA A 238 -14.40 35.10 -40.72
N GLU A 239 -15.56 35.76 -40.61
CA GLU A 239 -16.30 36.20 -41.78
C GLU A 239 -15.34 37.09 -42.57
N GLU A 240 -15.08 36.68 -43.81
CA GLU A 240 -14.25 37.42 -44.74
C GLU A 240 -14.79 38.85 -44.84
N GLU A 241 -13.89 39.81 -44.65
CA GLU A 241 -14.19 41.23 -44.79
C GLU A 241 -14.77 41.52 -46.18
N GLU A 242 -16.04 41.89 -46.26
CA GLU A 242 -16.51 42.82 -47.28
C GLU A 242 -17.05 44.07 -46.56
N GLY A 243 -16.41 45.19 -46.86
CA GLY A 243 -16.62 46.45 -46.18
C GLY A 243 -17.88 47.20 -46.61
N GLU A 244 -18.36 48.08 -45.73
CA GLU A 244 -18.63 49.48 -46.06
C GLU A 244 -18.78 50.31 -44.78
N GLU A 245 -18.42 51.58 -44.92
CA GLU A 245 -18.18 52.58 -43.89
C GLU A 245 -19.44 53.03 -43.13
N GLY A 246 -19.30 53.42 -41.86
CA GLY A 246 -20.36 54.15 -41.16
C GLY A 246 -20.14 54.31 -39.66
N ALA A 247 -19.65 55.48 -39.26
CA ALA A 247 -19.39 55.89 -37.88
C ALA A 247 -20.57 55.71 -36.91
N ASN A 248 -20.30 55.22 -35.67
CA ASN A 248 -20.76 55.91 -34.46
C ASN A 248 -20.03 55.41 -33.19
N GLU A 249 -19.62 56.35 -32.36
CA GLU A 249 -19.07 56.13 -31.01
C GLU A 249 -20.10 55.49 -30.07
N GLY A 250 -19.66 54.57 -29.22
CA GLY A 250 -20.51 53.95 -28.21
C GLY A 250 -19.76 52.96 -27.30
N ASP A 251 -19.19 53.50 -26.23
CA ASP A 251 -18.81 52.90 -24.94
C ASP A 251 -18.96 51.36 -24.79
N LYS A 252 -17.83 50.62 -24.79
CA LYS A 252 -17.78 49.19 -24.45
C LYS A 252 -17.31 49.00 -22.99
N PRO A 253 -18.09 48.38 -22.09
CA PRO A 253 -17.65 48.13 -20.72
C PRO A 253 -16.59 47.01 -20.67
N LYS A 254 -15.56 47.23 -19.85
CA LYS A 254 -14.44 46.31 -19.60
C LYS A 254 -14.92 44.89 -19.21
N LYS A 255 -14.64 43.89 -20.06
CA LYS A 255 -14.79 42.46 -19.72
C LYS A 255 -13.97 42.14 -18.45
N LYS A 256 -14.66 41.84 -17.34
CA LYS A 256 -14.05 41.19 -16.17
C LYS A 256 -13.51 39.83 -16.60
N LYS A 257 -12.20 39.61 -16.44
CA LYS A 257 -11.58 38.28 -16.60
C LYS A 257 -12.25 37.31 -15.60
N PRO A 258 -12.82 36.17 -16.05
CA PRO A 258 -13.26 35.14 -15.12
C PRO A 258 -12.03 34.57 -14.41
N LYS A 259 -12.14 34.39 -13.08
CA LYS A 259 -11.13 33.70 -12.28
C LYS A 259 -10.94 32.30 -12.85
N LYS A 260 -9.71 31.94 -13.19
CA LYS A 260 -9.31 30.59 -13.59
C LYS A 260 -9.52 29.66 -12.40
N ASP A 261 -10.34 28.61 -12.57
CA ASP A 261 -10.45 27.53 -11.60
C ASP A 261 -9.10 26.78 -11.52
N PRO A 262 -8.63 26.40 -10.31
CA PRO A 262 -7.33 25.76 -10.15
C PRO A 262 -7.32 24.30 -10.63
N LEU A 263 -8.45 23.75 -11.09
CA LEU A 263 -8.51 22.35 -11.53
C LEU A 263 -7.78 22.09 -12.86
N PHE A 264 -7.37 23.15 -13.56
CA PHE A 264 -6.65 23.09 -14.83
C PHE A 264 -5.43 24.04 -14.84
N SER A 265 -4.63 24.03 -13.77
CA SER A 265 -3.26 24.56 -13.77
C SER A 265 -2.32 23.60 -13.07
#